data_AF-A0ABC9SPQ3-F1
#
_entry.id   AF-A0ABC9SPQ3-F1
#
_cell.length_a   1.000
_cell.length_b   1.000
_cell.length_c   1.000
_cell.angle_alpha   90.00
_cell.angle_beta   90.00
_cell.angle_gamma   90.00
#
_symmetry.space_group_name_H-M   'P 1'
#
loop_
_entity.id
_entity.type
_entity.pdbx_description
1 polymer ?
#
loop_
_entity_poly.entity_id
_entity_poly.type
_entity_poly.pdbx_seq_one_letter_code
_entity_poly.pdbx_strand_id
1 'polypeptide(L)'
;MKRKAFESVINQGVFSFNLNGEVKEIQIDEDIPSDILQALWQDHKLNAMDNPYGTCHSRLKGNCPHMEAPPCLTCNGGSPCRDLAIGFSDYDVQKYELHVKTTLKAIEIAKQRGREDMAVKQESNLHRYQGILHNIREGNVIFGRQERMNRK
;
A
#
# COMPACT_ATOMS: atom_id res chain seq x y z
N MET A 1 14.05 7.87 12.81
CA MET A 1 14.27 8.25 11.39
C MET A 1 13.80 9.67 11.19
N LYS A 2 14.55 10.60 10.57
CA LYS A 2 14.13 12.02 10.66
C LYS A 2 13.92 12.85 9.41
N ARG A 3 14.39 12.46 8.22
CA ARG A 3 14.01 13.06 6.92
C ARG A 3 14.79 12.41 5.79
N LYS A 4 16.12 12.37 5.89
CA LYS A 4 17.00 11.77 4.87
C LYS A 4 16.71 10.30 4.57
N ALA A 5 16.41 9.50 5.60
CA ALA A 5 16.02 8.10 5.41
C ALA A 5 14.66 7.98 4.69
N PHE A 6 13.71 8.87 4.99
CA PHE A 6 12.43 8.93 4.30
C PHE A 6 12.62 9.34 2.83
N GLU A 7 13.35 10.44 2.57
CA GLU A 7 13.65 10.92 1.22
C GLU A 7 14.42 9.88 0.40
N SER A 8 15.37 9.16 1.03
CA SER A 8 16.11 8.07 0.37
C SER A 8 15.20 6.93 -0.07
N VAL A 9 14.21 6.55 0.74
CA VAL A 9 13.24 5.50 0.40
C VAL A 9 12.30 5.97 -0.72
N ILE A 10 11.89 7.24 -0.71
CA ILE A 10 11.08 7.82 -1.80
C ILE A 10 11.83 7.85 -3.14
N ASN A 11 13.14 8.12 -3.10
CA ASN A 11 13.98 8.21 -4.29
C ASN A 11 14.42 6.85 -4.85
N GLN A 12 14.18 5.73 -4.14
CA GLN A 12 14.51 4.38 -4.61
C GLN A 12 13.52 3.84 -5.65
N GLY A 13 12.42 4.56 -5.90
CA GLY A 13 11.40 4.20 -6.87
C GLY A 13 10.02 4.47 -6.28
N VAL A 14 9.15 5.10 -7.07
CA VAL A 14 7.79 5.43 -6.64
C VAL A 14 6.84 4.46 -7.30
N PHE A 15 6.11 3.69 -6.49
CA PHE A 15 5.14 2.74 -6.99
C PHE A 15 3.73 3.22 -6.66
N SER A 16 2.77 2.87 -7.51
CA SER A 16 1.36 3.12 -7.25
C SER A 16 0.51 1.97 -7.73
N PHE A 17 -0.72 1.90 -7.24
CA PHE A 17 -1.70 0.97 -7.76
C PHE A 17 -2.25 1.43 -9.11
N ASN A 18 -2.40 0.49 -10.05
CA ASN A 18 -3.17 0.70 -11.28
C ASN A 18 -4.69 0.61 -11.01
N LEU A 19 -5.51 0.76 -12.04
CA LEU A 19 -6.99 0.68 -11.92
C LEU A 19 -7.49 -0.68 -11.41
N ASN A 20 -6.69 -1.74 -11.54
CA ASN A 20 -6.99 -3.09 -11.06
C ASN A 20 -6.46 -3.35 -9.63
N GLY A 21 -5.76 -2.37 -9.03
CA GLY A 21 -5.14 -2.52 -7.73
C GLY A 21 -3.86 -3.36 -7.74
N GLU A 22 -3.18 -3.48 -8.87
CA GLU A 22 -1.86 -4.10 -8.99
C GLU A 22 -0.77 -3.03 -8.86
N VAL A 23 0.37 -3.42 -8.29
CA VAL A 23 1.52 -2.52 -8.10
C VAL A 23 2.18 -2.25 -9.45
N LYS A 24 2.37 -0.99 -9.78
CA LYS A 24 3.06 -0.54 -10.98
C LYS A 24 4.11 0.50 -10.60
N GLU A 25 5.30 0.37 -11.15
CA GLU A 25 6.33 1.40 -11.08
C GLU A 25 5.86 2.66 -11.82
N ILE A 26 6.09 3.81 -11.22
CA ILE A 26 5.93 5.10 -11.87
C ILE A 26 7.31 5.53 -12.33
N GLN A 27 7.51 5.57 -13.65
CA GLN A 27 8.67 6.26 -14.19
C GLN A 27 8.47 7.76 -13.96
N ILE A 28 9.27 8.32 -13.07
CA ILE A 28 9.42 9.75 -12.94
C ILE A 28 10.69 10.06 -13.71
N ASP A 29 10.56 10.70 -14.86
CA ASP A 29 11.69 11.01 -15.75
C ASP A 29 12.67 12.04 -15.12
N GLU A 30 12.28 12.64 -13.99
CA GLU A 30 13.03 13.64 -13.23
C GLU A 30 13.00 13.34 -11.72
N ASP A 31 14.01 13.82 -10.98
CA ASP A 31 14.01 13.73 -9.51
C ASP A 31 12.75 14.39 -8.93
N ILE A 32 12.17 13.79 -7.90
CA ILE A 32 10.98 14.34 -7.23
C ILE A 32 11.34 15.70 -6.62
N PRO A 33 10.60 16.78 -6.97
CA PRO A 33 10.86 18.11 -6.44
C PRO A 33 10.95 18.16 -4.90
N SER A 34 11.92 18.93 -4.38
CA SER A 34 12.22 18.95 -2.94
C SER A 34 11.05 19.46 -2.07
N ASP A 35 10.18 20.29 -2.62
CA ASP A 35 8.98 20.80 -1.98
C ASP A 35 7.90 19.71 -1.86
N ILE A 36 7.80 18.81 -2.83
CA ILE A 36 6.96 17.61 -2.76
C ILE A 36 7.48 16.67 -1.69
N LEU A 37 8.79 16.38 -1.66
CA LEU A 37 9.41 15.57 -0.60
C LEU A 37 9.17 16.16 0.78
N GLN A 38 9.29 17.48 0.92
CA GLN A 38 8.99 18.18 2.17
C GLN A 38 7.52 18.05 2.56
N ALA A 39 6.59 18.19 1.63
CA ALA A 39 5.16 18.07 1.89
C ALA A 39 4.77 16.64 2.30
N LEU A 40 5.32 15.62 1.63
CA LEU A 40 5.14 14.21 1.98
C LEU A 40 5.68 13.92 3.38
N TRP A 41 6.86 14.44 3.71
CA TRP A 41 7.46 14.28 5.03
C TRP A 41 6.62 14.93 6.14
N GLN A 42 6.11 16.15 5.90
CA GLN A 42 5.23 16.83 6.84
C GLN A 42 3.90 16.11 7.02
N ASP A 43 3.30 15.63 5.92
CA ASP A 43 2.06 14.86 5.95
C ASP A 43 2.23 13.55 6.73
N HIS A 44 3.33 12.83 6.47
CA HIS A 44 3.68 11.63 7.23
C HIS A 44 3.81 11.93 8.72
N LYS A 45 4.55 12.97 9.11
CA LYS A 45 4.70 13.32 10.53
C LYS A 45 3.41 13.68 11.25
N LEU A 46 2.46 14.31 10.56
CA LEU A 46 1.28 14.88 11.18
C LEU A 46 0.09 13.92 11.15
N ASN A 47 -0.03 13.08 10.12
CA ASN A 47 -1.25 12.34 9.82
C ASN A 47 -1.03 10.82 9.70
N ALA A 48 0.20 10.32 9.66
CA ALA A 48 0.46 8.89 9.45
C ALA A 48 -0.13 8.05 10.58
N MET A 49 -1.04 7.16 10.21
CA MET A 49 -1.65 6.17 11.12
C MET A 49 -1.42 4.78 10.56
N ASP A 50 -0.67 3.95 11.27
CA ASP A 50 -0.37 2.59 10.84
C ASP A 50 -1.60 1.68 10.96
N ASN A 51 -1.77 0.78 9.99
CA ASN A 51 -2.85 -0.21 9.95
C ASN A 51 -2.35 -1.55 9.36
N PRO A 52 -3.18 -2.61 9.34
CA PRO A 52 -2.78 -3.94 8.88
C PRO A 52 -2.29 -4.02 7.42
N TYR A 53 -2.59 -3.03 6.58
CA TYR A 53 -2.22 -3.00 5.16
C TYR A 53 -1.14 -1.96 4.83
N GLY A 54 -0.78 -1.08 5.77
CA GLY A 54 0.21 -0.04 5.59
C GLY A 54 -0.10 1.21 6.41
N THR A 55 0.42 2.35 5.99
CA THR A 55 0.23 3.65 6.63
C THR A 55 -0.89 4.44 5.95
N CYS A 56 -1.86 4.90 6.73
CA CYS A 56 -2.90 5.82 6.27
C CYS A 56 -2.42 7.27 6.41
N HIS A 57 -2.63 8.07 5.37
CA HIS A 57 -2.30 9.48 5.27
C HIS A 57 -3.55 10.37 5.10
N SER A 58 -4.73 9.88 5.50
CA SER A 58 -5.93 10.73 5.52
C SER A 58 -5.72 11.84 6.54
N ARG A 59 -5.84 13.11 6.11
CA ARG A 59 -5.73 14.26 7.03
C ARG A 59 -6.77 14.11 8.13
N LEU A 60 -6.38 14.37 9.39
CA LEU A 60 -7.14 14.22 10.64
C LEU A 60 -8.59 14.77 10.68
N LYS A 61 -9.09 15.44 9.64
CA LYS A 61 -10.50 15.84 9.48
C LYS A 61 -11.35 14.89 8.64
N GLY A 62 -10.75 13.89 7.98
CA GLY A 62 -11.45 12.90 7.17
C GLY A 62 -11.74 11.64 7.99
N ASN A 63 -12.95 11.53 8.53
CA ASN A 63 -13.48 10.31 9.12
C ASN A 63 -13.57 9.23 8.02
N CYS A 64 -12.46 8.56 7.72
CA CYS A 64 -12.54 7.35 6.91
C CYS A 64 -13.43 6.37 7.69
N PRO A 65 -14.60 5.97 7.16
CA PRO A 65 -15.53 5.10 7.89
C PRO A 65 -14.94 3.71 8.15
N HIS A 66 -13.78 3.43 7.56
CA HIS A 66 -13.07 2.18 7.64
C HIS A 66 -11.85 2.26 8.57
N MET A 67 -11.54 3.40 9.21
CA MET A 67 -10.28 3.60 9.94
C MET A 67 -10.07 2.60 11.10
N GLU A 68 -11.14 2.14 11.74
CA GLU A 68 -11.09 1.17 12.85
C GLU A 68 -10.76 -0.26 12.37
N ALA A 69 -11.19 -0.63 11.17
CA ALA A 69 -10.94 -1.95 10.57
C ALA A 69 -11.17 -1.92 9.04
N PRO A 70 -10.19 -1.46 8.24
CA PRO A 70 -10.46 -1.15 6.85
C PRO A 70 -10.17 -2.27 5.88
N PRO A 71 -11.00 -2.47 4.85
CA PRO A 71 -10.54 -3.08 3.60
C PRO A 71 -9.67 -2.07 2.83
N CYS A 72 -8.54 -1.57 3.36
CA CYS A 72 -7.74 -0.50 2.73
C CYS A 72 -7.30 -0.84 1.29
N LEU A 73 -7.16 -2.12 0.95
CA LEU A 73 -6.82 -2.58 -0.39
C LEU A 73 -8.03 -2.79 -1.31
N THR A 74 -9.26 -2.74 -0.78
CA THR A 74 -10.49 -2.96 -1.55
C THR A 74 -11.59 -1.91 -1.27
N CYS A 75 -11.26 -0.84 -0.54
CA CYS A 75 -12.15 0.22 -0.05
C CYS A 75 -12.88 0.97 -1.16
N ASN A 76 -12.25 1.13 -2.33
CA ASN A 76 -12.76 1.93 -3.44
C ASN A 76 -13.35 1.03 -4.53
N GLY A 77 -14.42 0.30 -4.23
CA GLY A 77 -15.05 -0.60 -5.20
C GLY A 77 -14.14 -1.74 -5.66
N GLY A 78 -13.29 -2.25 -4.75
CA GLY A 78 -12.29 -3.29 -5.06
C GLY A 78 -10.88 -2.77 -5.33
N SER A 79 -10.70 -1.44 -5.40
CA SER A 79 -9.38 -0.81 -5.55
C SER A 79 -8.81 -0.28 -4.23
N PRO A 80 -7.47 -0.15 -4.12
CA PRO A 80 -6.81 0.41 -2.94
C PRO A 80 -7.22 1.85 -2.60
N CYS A 81 -7.14 2.17 -1.31
CA CYS A 81 -7.41 3.50 -0.79
C CYS A 81 -6.36 4.49 -1.29
N ARG A 82 -6.80 5.68 -1.68
CA ARG A 82 -5.94 6.77 -2.20
C ARG A 82 -4.97 7.33 -1.17
N ASP A 83 -5.30 7.16 0.10
CA ASP A 83 -4.51 7.66 1.23
C ASP A 83 -3.66 6.56 1.88
N LEU A 84 -3.68 5.34 1.34
CA LEU A 84 -2.80 4.26 1.79
C LEU A 84 -1.40 4.47 1.22
N ALA A 85 -0.38 4.24 2.03
CA ALA A 85 0.99 4.04 1.57
C ALA A 85 1.59 2.80 2.25
N ILE A 86 2.44 2.06 1.56
CA ILE A 86 2.98 0.78 2.02
C ILE A 86 4.49 0.79 1.84
N GLY A 87 5.23 0.28 2.81
CA GLY A 87 6.70 0.29 2.84
C GLY A 87 7.28 1.37 3.76
N PHE A 88 6.43 2.11 4.49
CA PHE A 88 6.88 3.12 5.46
C PHE A 88 7.10 2.57 6.86
N SER A 89 6.39 1.50 7.22
CA SER A 89 6.55 0.85 8.51
C SER A 89 7.55 -0.29 8.38
N ASP A 90 8.48 -0.40 9.33
CA ASP A 90 9.39 -1.55 9.44
C ASP A 90 8.63 -2.89 9.59
N TYR A 91 7.35 -2.83 9.97
CA TYR A 91 6.47 -4.00 10.09
C TYR A 91 5.74 -4.37 8.78
N ASP A 92 5.79 -3.54 7.73
CA ASP A 92 5.00 -3.80 6.52
C ASP A 92 5.39 -5.12 5.85
N VAL A 93 6.68 -5.47 5.82
CA VAL A 93 7.12 -6.79 5.32
C VAL A 93 6.44 -7.92 6.10
N GLN A 94 6.46 -7.86 7.43
CA GLN A 94 5.88 -8.90 8.29
C GLN A 94 4.36 -8.99 8.14
N LYS A 95 3.67 -7.84 7.99
CA LYS A 95 2.23 -7.80 7.72
C LYS A 95 1.90 -8.52 6.42
N TYR A 96 2.64 -8.26 5.35
CA TYR A 96 2.37 -8.87 4.04
C TYR A 96 2.79 -10.34 3.98
N GLU A 97 3.83 -10.76 4.70
CA GLU A 97 4.12 -12.19 4.92
C GLU A 97 2.96 -12.91 5.60
N LEU A 98 2.35 -12.30 6.62
CA LEU A 98 1.19 -12.86 7.30
C LEU A 98 -0.05 -12.90 6.39
N HIS A 99 -0.30 -11.84 5.60
CA HIS A 99 -1.39 -11.82 4.62
C HIS A 99 -1.22 -12.94 3.59
N VAL A 100 -0.03 -13.08 2.99
CA VAL A 100 0.26 -14.18 2.04
C VAL A 100 0.00 -15.54 2.69
N LYS A 101 0.52 -15.77 3.89
CA LYS A 101 0.39 -17.05 4.61
C LYS A 101 -1.07 -17.38 4.90
N THR A 102 -1.85 -16.43 5.40
CA THR A 102 -3.25 -16.66 5.77
C THR A 102 -4.15 -16.81 4.53
N THR A 103 -3.88 -16.07 3.45
CA THR A 103 -4.61 -16.21 2.18
C THR A 103 -4.36 -17.56 1.51
N LEU A 104 -3.13 -18.07 1.52
CA LEU A 104 -2.85 -19.44 1.03
C LEU A 104 -3.70 -20.48 1.77
N LYS A 105 -3.80 -20.36 3.09
CA LYS A 105 -4.64 -21.27 3.89
C LYS A 105 -6.12 -21.11 3.57
N ALA A 106 -6.58 -19.88 3.32
CA ALA A 106 -7.96 -19.61 2.94
C ALA A 106 -8.33 -20.24 1.59
N ILE A 107 -7.43 -20.18 0.60
CA ILE A 107 -7.60 -20.84 -0.72
C ILE A 107 -7.73 -22.35 -0.55
N GLU A 108 -6.83 -22.96 0.23
CA GLU A 108 -6.86 -24.41 0.50
C GLU A 108 -8.21 -24.84 1.10
N ILE A 109 -8.67 -24.15 2.14
CA ILE A 109 -9.95 -24.45 2.80
C ILE A 109 -11.14 -24.22 1.86
N ALA A 110 -11.11 -23.17 1.04
CA ALA A 110 -12.16 -22.89 0.08
C ALA A 110 -12.29 -24.01 -0.96
N LYS A 111 -11.18 -24.46 -1.54
CA LYS A 111 -11.13 -25.58 -2.50
C LYS A 111 -11.61 -26.88 -1.87
N GLN A 112 -11.18 -27.20 -0.65
CA GLN A 112 -11.64 -28.39 0.10
C GLN A 112 -13.16 -28.38 0.33
N ARG A 113 -13.77 -27.21 0.46
CA ARG A 113 -15.22 -27.04 0.70
C ARG A 113 -16.04 -26.82 -0.57
N GLY A 114 -15.44 -26.94 -1.76
CA GLY A 114 -16.12 -26.69 -3.04
C GLY A 114 -16.56 -25.23 -3.23
N ARG A 115 -15.91 -24.28 -2.55
CA ARG A 115 -16.20 -22.84 -2.60
C ARG A 115 -15.30 -22.14 -3.62
N GLU A 116 -15.43 -22.53 -4.89
CA GLU A 116 -14.61 -22.01 -5.98
C GLU A 116 -14.73 -20.49 -6.14
N ASP A 117 -15.93 -19.94 -5.88
CA ASP A 117 -16.21 -18.50 -5.85
C ASP A 117 -15.32 -17.73 -4.87
N MET A 118 -14.99 -18.36 -3.74
CA MET A 118 -14.11 -17.79 -2.71
C MET A 118 -12.64 -18.04 -3.05
N ALA A 119 -12.31 -19.21 -3.60
CA ALA A 119 -10.94 -19.53 -4.02
C ALA A 119 -10.43 -18.51 -5.04
N VAL A 120 -11.21 -18.19 -6.07
CA VAL A 120 -10.85 -17.20 -7.11
C VAL A 120 -10.60 -15.81 -6.51
N LYS A 121 -11.46 -15.35 -5.57
CA LYS A 121 -11.26 -14.04 -4.91
C LYS A 121 -10.00 -14.02 -4.06
N GLN A 122 -9.69 -15.11 -3.37
CA GLN A 122 -8.49 -15.20 -2.55
C GLN A 122 -7.21 -15.34 -3.39
N GLU A 123 -7.27 -16.00 -4.54
CA GLU A 123 -6.16 -16.06 -5.50
C GLU A 123 -5.82 -14.65 -6.05
N SER A 124 -6.84 -13.84 -6.36
CA SER A 124 -6.64 -12.44 -6.75
C SER A 124 -5.97 -11.62 -5.62
N ASN A 125 -6.41 -11.78 -4.37
CA ASN A 125 -5.77 -11.16 -3.22
C ASN A 125 -4.34 -11.64 -3.01
N LEU A 126 -4.09 -12.95 -3.16
CA LEU A 126 -2.76 -13.54 -3.03
C LEU A 126 -1.78 -12.91 -4.03
N HIS A 127 -2.20 -12.80 -5.30
CA HIS A 127 -1.38 -12.17 -6.33
C HIS A 127 -1.03 -10.73 -5.97
N ARG A 128 -2.02 -9.96 -5.50
CA ARG A 128 -1.81 -8.59 -5.03
C ARG A 128 -0.84 -8.53 -3.84
N TYR A 129 -1.00 -9.38 -2.84
CA TYR A 129 -0.14 -9.40 -1.65
C TYR A 129 1.29 -9.81 -1.99
N GLN A 130 1.48 -10.75 -2.92
CA GLN A 130 2.79 -11.13 -3.41
C GLN A 130 3.47 -9.98 -4.18
N GLY A 131 2.73 -9.28 -5.03
CA GLY A 131 3.23 -8.10 -5.73
C GLY A 131 3.66 -6.99 -4.77
N ILE A 132 2.85 -6.72 -3.74
CA ILE A 132 3.21 -5.76 -2.69
C ILE A 132 4.45 -6.21 -1.92
N LEU A 133 4.46 -7.47 -1.44
CA LEU A 133 5.56 -8.03 -0.65
C LEU A 133 6.89 -8.00 -1.41
N HIS A 134 6.87 -8.33 -2.71
CA HIS A 134 8.04 -8.28 -3.57
C HIS A 134 8.66 -6.88 -3.60
N ASN A 135 7.82 -5.87 -3.85
CA ASN A 135 8.26 -4.48 -3.93
C ASN A 135 8.81 -3.95 -2.60
N ILE A 136 8.08 -4.14 -1.49
CA ILE A 136 8.52 -3.59 -0.20
C ILE A 136 9.76 -4.30 0.37
N ARG A 137 10.04 -5.54 -0.06
CA ARG A 137 11.30 -6.23 0.28
C ARG A 137 12.52 -5.65 -0.42
N GLU A 138 12.32 -5.00 -1.57
CA GLU A 138 13.37 -4.28 -2.28
C GLU A 138 13.59 -2.86 -1.74
N GLY A 139 12.82 -2.46 -0.72
CA GLY A 139 12.89 -1.13 -0.10
C GLY A 139 11.94 -0.11 -0.73
N ASN A 140 11.10 -0.53 -1.67
CA ASN A 140 10.22 0.36 -2.40
C ASN A 140 9.00 0.80 -1.57
N VAL A 141 8.49 2.01 -1.85
CA VAL A 141 7.23 2.51 -1.29
C VAL A 141 6.14 2.56 -2.35
N ILE A 142 4.96 2.07 -1.97
CA ILE A 142 3.77 2.02 -2.82
C ILE A 142 2.74 3.02 -2.30
N PHE A 143 2.33 3.95 -3.14
CA PHE A 143 1.31 4.94 -2.85
C PHE A 143 -0.05 4.54 -3.42
N GLY A 144 -1.11 4.84 -2.68
CA GLY A 144 -2.50 4.68 -3.10
C GLY A 144 -2.92 5.63 -4.22
N ARG A 145 -2.24 6.77 -4.37
CA ARG A 145 -2.54 7.80 -5.36
C ARG A 145 -1.27 8.42 -5.93
N GLN A 146 -1.05 8.23 -7.22
CA GLN A 146 0.06 8.83 -7.97
C GLN A 146 0.09 10.37 -7.89
N GLU A 147 -1.07 11.04 -7.89
CA GLU A 147 -1.15 12.51 -7.85
C GLU A 147 -0.50 13.15 -6.62
N ARG A 148 -0.24 12.39 -5.53
CA ARG A 148 0.53 12.89 -4.38
C ARG A 148 1.99 13.20 -4.74
N MET A 149 2.50 12.57 -5.80
CA MET A 149 3.86 12.70 -6.30
C MET A 149 3.96 13.69 -7.47
N ASN A 150 2.81 14.02 -8.08
CA ASN A 150 2.74 14.93 -9.22
C ASN A 150 2.17 16.27 -8.75
N ARG A 151 3.01 17.29 -8.58
CA ARG A 151 2.54 18.67 -8.65
C ARG A 151 2.94 19.27 -10.00
N LYS A 152 1.94 19.80 -10.71
CA LYS A 152 2.16 20.89 -11.65
C LYS A 152 2.40 22.19 -10.88
#